data_AF-A0A7J8JXZ7-F1
#
_entry.id   AF-A0A7J8JXZ7-F1
#
_cell.length_a   1.000
_cell.length_b   1.000
_cell.length_c   1.000
_cell.angle_alpha   90.00
_cell.angle_beta   90.00
_cell.angle_gamma   90.00
#
_symmetry.space_group_name_H-M   'P 1'
#
loop_
_entity.id
_entity.type
_entity.pdbx_description
1 polymer ?
#
loop_
_entity_poly.entity_id
_entity_poly.type
_entity_poly.pdbx_seq_one_letter_code
_entity_poly.pdbx_strand_id
1 'polypeptide(L)'
;MVDPGEKISATLKREFGEEALNSLQKSSAEKRKLEEQLHKLFSQEHLVIYKGYVDDPRNTDNAWMETEAVNYHDETGEIMDNLTLEAGDDAGKVKWVDINDKLKLYASHSQFIKLVAEKRDAHWSEDSGTDCRGL
;
A
#
# COMPACT_ATOMS: atom_id res chain seq x y z
N MET A 1 3.27 -12.23 -1.66
CA MET A 1 3.26 -13.04 -0.40
C MET A 1 4.63 -12.97 0.27
N VAL A 2 4.76 -13.32 1.56
CA VAL A 2 6.10 -13.45 2.18
C VAL A 2 6.74 -14.75 1.70
N ASP A 3 7.90 -14.65 1.05
CA ASP A 3 8.59 -15.84 0.55
C ASP A 3 9.26 -16.63 1.67
N PRO A 4 9.48 -17.95 1.50
CA PRO A 4 10.16 -18.77 2.49
C PRO A 4 11.54 -18.21 2.88
N GLY A 5 11.70 -17.85 4.17
CA GLY A 5 12.95 -17.27 4.69
C GLY A 5 13.11 -15.78 4.43
N GLU A 6 12.16 -15.13 3.76
CA GLU A 6 12.14 -13.69 3.52
C GLU A 6 11.70 -12.93 4.78
N LYS A 7 12.32 -11.76 5.02
CA LYS A 7 11.85 -10.83 6.05
C LYS A 7 10.68 -10.02 5.50
N ILE A 8 9.70 -9.70 6.34
CA ILE A 8 8.56 -8.83 5.98
C ILE A 8 9.01 -7.52 5.31
N SER A 9 10.07 -6.88 5.80
CA SER A 9 10.61 -5.65 5.21
C SER A 9 11.09 -5.83 3.77
N ALA A 10 11.60 -7.00 3.42
CA ALA A 10 11.99 -7.33 2.05
C ALA A 10 10.75 -7.58 1.18
N THR A 11 9.78 -8.35 1.68
CA THR A 11 8.49 -8.56 1.00
C THR A 11 7.79 -7.25 0.65
N LEU A 12 7.69 -6.33 1.61
CA LEU A 12 7.03 -5.02 1.40
C LEU A 12 7.68 -4.23 0.26
N LYS A 13 9.02 -4.21 0.19
CA LYS A 13 9.75 -3.51 -0.86
C LYS A 13 9.63 -4.24 -2.20
N ARG A 14 9.80 -5.56 -2.20
CA ARG A 14 9.76 -6.40 -3.40
C ARG A 14 8.39 -6.31 -4.06
N GLU A 15 7.31 -6.58 -3.34
CA GLU A 15 5.94 -6.57 -3.89
C GLU A 15 5.58 -5.18 -4.45
N PHE A 16 5.95 -4.09 -3.76
CA PHE A 16 5.73 -2.75 -4.28
C PHE A 16 6.55 -2.47 -5.55
N GLY A 17 7.82 -2.89 -5.58
CA GLY A 17 8.69 -2.72 -6.73
C GLY A 17 8.24 -3.54 -7.95
N GLU A 18 7.83 -4.79 -7.74
CA GLU A 18 7.37 -5.70 -8.79
C GLU A 18 6.01 -5.25 -9.34
N GLU A 19 5.01 -5.03 -8.48
CA GLU A 19 3.63 -4.83 -8.93
C GLU A 19 3.26 -3.39 -9.28
N ALA A 20 3.89 -2.40 -8.64
CA ALA A 20 3.55 -0.99 -8.84
C ALA A 20 4.57 -0.24 -9.71
N LEU A 21 5.78 -0.78 -9.88
CA LEU A 21 6.89 -0.14 -10.60
C LEU A 21 7.47 -1.04 -11.72
N ASN A 22 6.86 -2.20 -11.96
CA ASN A 22 7.28 -3.22 -12.94
C ASN A 22 8.78 -3.54 -12.89
N SER A 23 9.34 -3.63 -11.68
CA SER A 23 10.79 -3.70 -11.50
C SER A 23 11.41 -4.88 -12.24
N LEU A 24 10.72 -6.03 -12.36
CA LEU A 24 11.23 -7.22 -13.04
C LEU A 24 11.61 -6.97 -14.51
N GLN A 25 10.85 -6.13 -15.21
CA GLN A 25 11.04 -5.81 -16.63
C GLN A 25 12.01 -4.63 -16.87
N LYS A 26 12.49 -3.98 -15.80
CA LYS A 26 13.46 -2.87 -15.92
C LYS A 26 14.87 -3.37 -16.22
N SER A 27 15.66 -2.54 -16.93
CA SER A 27 17.08 -2.78 -17.12
C SER A 27 17.84 -2.76 -15.79
N SER A 28 19.04 -3.34 -15.75
CA SER A 28 19.86 -3.35 -14.52
C SER A 28 20.20 -1.94 -14.01
N ALA A 29 20.31 -0.94 -14.89
CA ALA A 29 20.59 0.43 -14.50
C ALA A 29 19.36 1.10 -13.84
N GLU A 30 18.19 0.90 -14.45
CA GLU A 30 16.91 1.38 -13.90
C GLU A 30 16.60 0.72 -12.56
N LYS A 31 16.84 -0.60 -12.43
CA LYS A 31 16.70 -1.33 -11.15
C LYS A 31 17.52 -0.70 -10.03
N ARG A 32 18.77 -0.29 -10.30
CA ARG A 32 19.62 0.36 -9.30
C ARG A 32 19.05 1.71 -8.85
N LYS A 33 18.62 2.54 -9.81
CA LYS A 33 18.00 3.84 -9.50
C LYS A 33 16.70 3.66 -8.70
N LEU A 34 15.90 2.67 -9.07
CA LEU A 34 14.68 2.29 -8.38
C LEU A 34 14.97 1.86 -6.93
N GLU A 35 15.97 1.00 -6.74
CA GLU A 35 16.41 0.55 -5.42
C GLU A 35 16.90 1.71 -4.54
N GLU A 36 17.60 2.69 -5.09
CA GLU A 36 18.01 3.89 -4.35
C GLU A 36 16.80 4.71 -3.86
N GLN A 37 15.81 4.94 -4.73
CA GLN A 37 14.59 5.66 -4.37
C GLN A 37 13.74 4.89 -3.37
N LEU A 38 13.55 3.59 -3.58
CA LEU A 38 12.84 2.71 -2.65
C LEU A 38 13.57 2.60 -1.31
N HIS A 39 14.91 2.55 -1.31
CA HIS A 39 15.67 2.58 -0.07
C HIS A 39 15.46 3.91 0.68
N LYS A 40 15.44 5.05 -0.02
CA LYS A 40 15.15 6.35 0.60
C LYS A 40 13.73 6.39 1.20
N LEU A 41 12.72 5.82 0.53
CA LEU A 41 11.35 5.78 1.05
C LEU A 41 11.20 4.81 2.24
N PHE A 42 11.72 3.59 2.10
CA PHE A 42 11.51 2.51 3.07
C PHE A 42 12.42 2.60 4.30
N SER A 43 13.44 3.46 4.28
CA SER A 43 14.32 3.70 5.44
C SER A 43 13.82 4.81 6.36
N GLN A 44 12.73 5.50 5.98
CA GLN A 44 12.11 6.52 6.83
C GLN A 44 11.32 5.87 7.96
N GLU A 45 10.91 6.71 8.91
CA GLU A 45 9.90 6.31 9.88
C GLU A 45 8.62 5.91 9.15
N HIS A 46 8.15 4.72 9.47
CA HIS A 46 6.97 4.10 8.86
C HIS A 46 6.00 3.68 9.96
N LEU A 47 4.73 3.55 9.59
CA LEU A 47 3.68 3.17 10.52
C LEU A 47 3.20 1.77 10.22
N VAL A 48 3.30 0.86 11.18
CA VAL A 48 2.52 -0.38 11.14
C VAL A 48 1.06 -0.01 11.35
N ILE A 49 0.25 -0.27 10.33
CA ILE A 49 -1.19 0.02 10.29
C ILE A 49 -1.97 -1.14 10.88
N TYR A 50 -1.60 -2.35 10.50
CA TYR A 50 -2.26 -3.56 10.94
C TYR A 50 -1.27 -4.72 10.94
N LYS A 51 -1.44 -5.65 11.88
CA LYS A 51 -0.70 -6.91 11.91
C LYS A 51 -1.60 -8.00 12.47
N GLY A 52 -1.75 -9.09 11.71
CA GLY A 52 -2.44 -10.29 12.16
C GLY A 52 -3.43 -10.84 11.14
N TYR A 53 -4.42 -11.58 11.65
CA TYR A 53 -5.43 -12.32 10.88
C TYR A 53 -6.19 -11.45 9.87
N VAL A 54 -6.46 -11.96 8.68
CA VAL A 54 -7.35 -11.35 7.69
C VAL A 54 -8.50 -12.30 7.41
N ASP A 55 -9.73 -11.79 7.45
CA ASP A 55 -10.90 -12.55 7.04
C ASP A 55 -10.87 -12.74 5.52
N ASP A 56 -10.42 -13.91 5.09
CA ASP A 56 -10.12 -14.23 3.70
C ASP A 56 -10.84 -15.53 3.31
N PRO A 57 -11.46 -15.59 2.12
CA PRO A 57 -12.20 -16.78 1.68
C PRO A 57 -11.35 -18.05 1.55
N ARG A 58 -10.01 -17.94 1.58
CA ARG A 58 -9.08 -19.07 1.58
C ARG A 58 -8.89 -19.70 2.95
N ASN A 59 -9.37 -19.06 4.02
CA ASN A 59 -9.18 -19.54 5.38
C ASN A 59 -9.92 -20.85 5.62
N THR A 60 -9.35 -21.70 6.48
CA THR A 60 -9.88 -22.98 6.94
C THR A 60 -9.63 -23.11 8.44
N ASP A 61 -10.17 -24.16 9.07
CA ASP A 61 -9.96 -24.46 10.49
C ASP A 61 -8.48 -24.58 10.90
N ASN A 62 -7.58 -24.90 9.96
CA ASN A 62 -6.18 -25.22 10.23
C ASN A 62 -5.17 -24.30 9.51
N ALA A 63 -5.64 -23.36 8.68
CA ALA A 63 -4.78 -22.45 7.94
C ALA A 63 -5.53 -21.16 7.63
N TRP A 64 -4.90 -20.01 7.85
CA TRP A 64 -5.48 -18.70 7.62
C TRP A 64 -4.47 -17.71 7.04
N MET A 65 -4.98 -16.65 6.44
CA MET A 65 -4.19 -15.51 5.98
C MET A 65 -3.90 -14.55 7.14
N GLU A 66 -2.64 -14.15 7.27
CA GLU A 66 -2.24 -12.99 8.05
C GLU A 66 -1.59 -11.96 7.14
N THR A 67 -1.63 -10.69 7.55
CA THR A 67 -0.94 -9.62 6.86
C THR A 67 -0.28 -8.66 7.84
N GLU A 68 0.77 -8.00 7.38
CA GLU A 68 1.36 -6.84 8.03
C GLU A 68 1.27 -5.66 7.06
N ALA A 69 0.30 -4.78 7.30
CA ALA A 69 0.11 -3.58 6.51
C ALA A 69 0.95 -2.44 7.09
N VAL A 70 1.87 -1.90 6.28
CA VAL A 70 2.78 -0.84 6.68
C VAL A 70 2.62 0.36 5.75
N ASN A 71 2.51 1.55 6.31
CA ASN A 71 2.46 2.80 5.58
C ASN A 71 3.84 3.46 5.54
N TYR A 72 4.41 3.52 4.34
CA TYR A 72 5.53 4.38 4.00
C TYR A 72 4.95 5.65 3.37
N HIS A 73 5.25 6.80 3.97
CA HIS A 73 4.67 8.07 3.57
C HIS A 73 5.76 8.99 3.05
N ASP A 74 5.48 9.67 1.94
CA ASP A 74 6.34 10.72 1.40
C ASP A 74 5.67 12.07 1.68
N GLU A 75 6.09 12.73 2.76
CA GLU A 75 5.51 13.98 3.25
C GLU A 75 5.72 15.13 2.26
N THR A 76 6.89 15.18 1.62
CA THR A 76 7.24 16.28 0.71
C THR A 76 6.92 15.99 -0.75
N GLY A 77 6.67 14.73 -1.09
CA GLY A 77 6.47 14.26 -2.46
C GLY A 77 7.76 14.07 -3.26
N GLU A 78 8.91 14.53 -2.76
CA GLU A 78 10.17 14.56 -3.50
C GLU A 78 10.65 13.17 -3.97
N ILE A 79 10.26 12.11 -3.27
CA ILE A 79 10.71 10.74 -3.59
C ILE A 79 9.80 10.13 -4.63
N MET A 80 8.49 10.22 -4.41
CA MET A 80 7.47 9.62 -5.25
C MET A 80 7.24 10.39 -6.55
N ASP A 81 7.48 11.71 -6.59
CA ASP A 81 7.38 12.53 -7.82
C ASP A 81 8.33 12.04 -8.93
N ASN A 82 9.44 11.43 -8.54
CA ASN A 82 10.46 10.93 -9.46
C ASN A 82 10.28 9.44 -9.79
N LEU A 83 9.17 8.81 -9.37
CA LEU A 83 8.85 7.40 -9.61
C LEU A 83 7.63 7.28 -10.53
N THR A 84 7.87 6.81 -11.75
CA THR A 84 6.79 6.48 -12.68
C THR A 84 6.19 5.12 -12.33
N LEU A 85 4.89 5.11 -12.00
CA LEU A 85 4.15 3.86 -11.77
C LEU A 85 3.98 3.08 -13.08
N GLU A 86 4.23 1.77 -13.01
CA GLU A 86 4.06 0.84 -14.11
C GLU A 86 3.58 -0.48 -13.55
N ALA A 87 2.48 -1.01 -14.08
CA ALA A 87 1.89 -2.24 -13.55
C ALA A 87 2.82 -3.42 -13.83
N GLY A 88 3.04 -4.25 -12.81
CA GLY A 88 3.70 -5.56 -12.95
C GLY A 88 2.85 -6.54 -13.76
N ASP A 89 3.37 -7.75 -13.95
CA ASP A 89 2.69 -8.80 -14.72
C ASP A 89 1.42 -9.32 -14.04
N ASP A 90 1.34 -9.29 -12.72
CA ASP A 90 0.17 -9.70 -11.95
C ASP A 90 -0.83 -8.53 -11.68
N ALA A 91 -0.50 -7.31 -12.12
CA ALA A 91 -1.34 -6.14 -11.99
C ALA A 91 -1.94 -5.69 -13.33
N GLY A 92 -3.27 -5.62 -13.43
CA GLY A 92 -3.92 -5.14 -14.66
C GLY A 92 -3.71 -3.63 -14.93
N LYS A 93 -3.68 -2.82 -13.87
CA LYS A 93 -3.43 -1.36 -13.89
C LYS A 93 -2.85 -0.92 -12.55
N VAL A 94 -2.09 0.18 -12.57
CA VAL A 94 -1.60 0.87 -11.38
C VAL A 94 -1.89 2.37 -11.50
N LYS A 95 -2.22 3.02 -10.39
CA LYS A 95 -2.38 4.48 -10.31
C LYS A 95 -2.34 4.97 -8.86
N TRP A 96 -2.11 6.26 -8.70
CA TRP A 96 -2.49 6.99 -7.49
C TRP A 96 -4.02 7.05 -7.34
N VAL A 97 -4.49 6.98 -6.10
CA VAL A 97 -5.92 6.97 -5.75
C VAL A 97 -6.15 7.92 -4.60
N ASP A 98 -7.08 8.86 -4.79
CA ASP A 98 -7.50 9.78 -3.73
C ASP A 98 -8.22 9.00 -2.62
N ILE A 99 -7.82 9.24 -1.37
CA ILE A 99 -8.34 8.52 -0.20
C ILE A 99 -9.62 9.20 0.31
N ASN A 100 -10.70 8.42 0.42
CA ASN A 100 -11.94 8.80 1.11
C ASN A 100 -12.80 7.58 1.47
N ASP A 101 -13.89 7.83 2.19
CA ASP A 101 -14.84 6.82 2.69
C ASP A 101 -15.68 6.13 1.62
N LYS A 102 -15.67 6.63 0.37
CA LYS A 102 -16.38 6.04 -0.77
C LYS A 102 -15.53 5.01 -1.53
N LEU A 103 -14.26 4.83 -1.18
CA LEU A 103 -13.37 3.88 -1.84
C LEU A 103 -13.82 2.42 -1.68
N LYS A 104 -13.91 1.71 -2.81
CA LYS A 104 -14.20 0.27 -2.87
C LYS A 104 -12.92 -0.48 -3.20
N LEU A 105 -12.35 -1.14 -2.21
CA LEU A 105 -11.08 -1.86 -2.33
C LEU A 105 -11.28 -3.35 -2.03
N TYR A 106 -10.34 -4.16 -2.51
CA TYR A 106 -10.33 -5.60 -2.30
C TYR A 106 -10.13 -5.97 -0.82
N ALA A 107 -10.73 -7.09 -0.40
CA ALA A 107 -10.65 -7.63 0.95
C ALA A 107 -10.85 -6.55 2.04
N SER A 108 -9.96 -6.49 3.02
CA SER A 108 -10.02 -5.52 4.12
C SER A 108 -9.23 -4.22 3.84
N HIS A 109 -8.79 -3.97 2.60
CA HIS A 109 -7.90 -2.83 2.30
C HIS A 109 -8.51 -1.47 2.65
N SER A 110 -9.83 -1.28 2.50
CA SER A 110 -10.50 -0.03 2.89
C SER A 110 -10.36 0.28 4.38
N GLN A 111 -10.31 -0.74 5.24
CA GLN A 111 -10.10 -0.57 6.68
C GLN A 111 -8.67 -0.09 6.97
N PHE A 112 -7.68 -0.63 6.25
CA PHE A 112 -6.30 -0.21 6.39
C PHE A 112 -6.12 1.24 5.92
N ILE A 113 -6.72 1.60 4.78
CA ILE A 113 -6.66 2.97 4.25
C ILE A 113 -7.34 3.97 5.18
N LYS A 114 -8.46 3.60 5.83
CA LYS A 114 -9.08 4.43 6.88
C LYS A 114 -8.13 4.72 8.03
N LEU A 115 -7.42 3.70 8.53
CA LEU A 115 -6.44 3.85 9.60
C LEU A 115 -5.24 4.70 9.16
N VAL A 116 -4.81 4.59 7.90
CA VAL A 116 -3.79 5.48 7.33
C VAL A 116 -4.27 6.92 7.35
N ALA A 117 -5.49 7.19 6.86
CA ALA A 117 -6.05 8.54 6.84
C ALA A 117 -6.13 9.12 8.27
N GLU A 118 -6.59 8.34 9.24
CA GLU A 118 -6.66 8.76 10.65
C GLU A 118 -5.28 9.08 11.23
N LYS A 119 -4.27 8.21 11.03
CA LYS A 119 -2.91 8.44 11.56
C LYS A 119 -2.18 9.60 10.88
N ARG A 120 -2.61 9.99 9.67
CA ARG A 120 -2.02 11.08 8.88
C ARG A 120 -2.86 12.35 8.93
N ASP A 121 -3.92 12.40 9.73
CA ASP A 121 -4.87 13.53 9.80
C ASP A 121 -5.38 13.95 8.41
N ALA A 122 -5.62 12.97 7.54
CA ALA A 122 -6.07 13.19 6.17
C ALA A 122 -7.60 13.21 6.08
N HIS A 123 -8.08 13.80 4.98
CA HIS A 123 -9.49 13.77 4.63
C HIS A 123 -10.04 12.34 4.57
N TRP A 124 -11.30 12.17 4.98
CA TRP A 124 -11.97 10.86 4.97
C TRP A 124 -13.44 10.95 4.59
N SER A 125 -14.23 11.78 5.27
CA SER A 125 -15.68 11.84 5.08
C SER A 125 -16.08 12.78 3.95
N GLU A 126 -16.63 12.23 2.86
CA GLU A 126 -17.12 13.02 1.72
C GLU A 126 -18.46 13.69 2.01
N ASP A 127 -19.37 12.99 2.70
CA ASP A 127 -20.71 13.49 3.02
C ASP A 127 -20.80 13.80 4.52
N SER A 128 -20.98 15.07 4.88
CA SER A 128 -21.10 15.52 6.27
C SER A 128 -22.43 15.13 6.94
N GLY A 129 -23.36 14.52 6.19
CA GLY A 129 -24.71 14.18 6.65
C GLY A 129 -25.55 15.39 7.09
N THR A 130 -25.11 16.62 6.77
CA THR A 130 -25.77 17.87 7.19
C THR A 130 -27.12 18.04 6.53
N ASP A 131 -27.31 17.52 5.32
CA ASP A 131 -28.59 17.54 4.61
C ASP A 131 -29.65 16.64 5.26
N CYS A 132 -29.24 15.64 6.06
CA CYS A 132 -30.17 14.84 6.86
C CYS A 132 -30.63 15.55 8.15
N ARG A 133 -30.08 16.74 8.45
CA ARG A 133 -30.41 17.56 9.62
C ARG A 133 -30.95 18.94 9.24
N GLY A 134 -31.02 19.27 7.95
CA GLY A 134 -31.69 20.47 7.46
C GLY A 134 -33.20 20.26 7.44
N LEU A 135 -33.92 21.06 8.22
CA LEU A 135 -35.38 21.21 8.15
C LEU A 135 -35.79 22.01 6.90
#